data_AF-A0A0H2SHD0-F1
#
_entry.id   AF-A0A0H2SHD0-F1
#
_cell.length_a   1.000
_cell.length_b   1.000
_cell.length_c   1.000
_cell.angle_alpha   90.00
_cell.angle_beta   90.00
_cell.angle_gamma   90.00
#
_symmetry.space_group_name_H-M   'P 1'
#
loop_
_entity.id
_entity.type
_entity.pdbx_description
1 polymer ?
#
loop_
_entity_poly.entity_id
_entity_poly.type
_entity_poly.pdbx_seq_one_letter_code
_entity_poly.pdbx_strand_id
1 'polypeptide(L)'
;MGKNFKNESLIINKIDEIEKNLQELEEIIKKEEFNPPEDIVPIPKKIKFPRGYFRKIDTIYSKYKLDLFDDKNLARNVAYAIQYTDFLNYILNRTNFGNDGLSIGSIFRKNAIISVTTVIEAYLSAMLEKVVNNCYSNCKNFSSCNSNIAISIKNKKGLNKKANKIRKKEGFPLFKECMDFLLDANLIDENFYNVLDRLRDYRNHIHIQYVEKNKKVRIRDFGGNAYNIKIYNEAINSLRRLPKIFQTLRNEISKCKYKEGR
;
A
#
# COMPACT_ATOMS: atom_id res chain seq x y z
N MET A 1 -3.30 -17.30 -14.58
CA MET A 1 -3.48 -18.77 -14.49
C MET A 1 -2.99 -19.22 -13.14
N GLY A 2 -3.89 -19.74 -12.29
CA GLY A 2 -3.53 -20.27 -10.98
C GLY A 2 -2.79 -21.60 -11.10
N LYS A 3 -1.90 -21.91 -10.16
CA LYS A 3 -1.35 -23.27 -10.04
C LYS A 3 -2.44 -24.14 -9.41
N ASN A 4 -2.82 -25.24 -10.06
CA ASN A 4 -3.71 -26.23 -9.45
C ASN A 4 -3.01 -26.90 -8.26
N PHE A 5 -3.71 -27.02 -7.14
CA PHE A 5 -3.18 -27.69 -5.97
C PHE A 5 -3.26 -29.20 -6.17
N LYS A 6 -2.14 -29.92 -5.98
CA LYS A 6 -2.12 -31.40 -6.06
C LYS A 6 -3.09 -32.06 -5.06
N ASN A 7 -3.44 -31.37 -3.97
CA ASN A 7 -4.27 -31.87 -2.87
C ASN A 7 -5.53 -31.00 -2.67
N GLU A 8 -6.13 -30.49 -3.75
CA GLU A 8 -7.29 -29.60 -3.67
C GLU A 8 -8.47 -30.19 -2.88
N SER A 9 -8.82 -31.46 -3.12
CA SER A 9 -9.90 -32.15 -2.40
C SER A 9 -9.66 -32.21 -0.89
N LEU A 10 -8.43 -32.51 -0.47
CA LEU A 10 -8.08 -32.54 0.95
C LEU A 10 -8.19 -31.15 1.59
N ILE A 11 -7.81 -30.10 0.87
CA ILE A 11 -7.92 -28.72 1.35
C ILE A 11 -9.39 -28.35 1.55
N ILE A 12 -10.25 -28.67 0.59
CA ILE A 12 -11.70 -28.41 0.67
C ILE A 12 -12.30 -29.13 1.88
N ASN A 13 -12.07 -30.44 2.02
CA ASN A 13 -12.58 -31.20 3.17
C ASN A 13 -12.15 -30.62 4.52
N LYS A 14 -10.92 -30.09 4.61
CA LYS A 14 -10.41 -29.44 5.82
C LYS A 14 -11.04 -28.07 6.08
N ILE A 15 -11.39 -27.33 5.03
CA ILE A 15 -12.14 -26.07 5.17
C ILE A 15 -13.55 -26.36 5.70
N ASP A 16 -14.23 -27.37 5.16
CA ASP A 16 -15.57 -27.76 5.61
C ASP A 16 -15.58 -28.17 7.09
N GLU A 17 -14.56 -28.92 7.53
CA GLU A 17 -14.38 -29.27 8.94
C GLU A 17 -14.18 -28.03 9.83
N ILE A 18 -13.38 -27.07 9.38
CA ILE A 18 -13.15 -25.81 10.11
C ILE A 18 -14.44 -25.00 10.20
N GLU A 19 -15.19 -24.87 9.11
CA GLU A 19 -16.46 -24.15 9.08
C GLU A 19 -17.45 -24.72 10.09
N LYS A 20 -17.62 -26.05 10.07
CA LYS A 20 -18.47 -26.76 11.03
C LYS A 20 -18.04 -26.50 12.48
N ASN A 21 -16.75 -26.66 12.78
CA ASN A 21 -16.24 -26.46 14.14
C ASN A 21 -16.38 -25.02 14.65
N LEU A 22 -16.24 -24.02 13.77
CA LEU A 22 -16.46 -22.62 14.11
C LEU A 22 -17.94 -22.35 14.43
N GLN A 23 -18.84 -22.93 13.65
CA GLN A 23 -20.29 -22.78 13.88
C GLN A 23 -20.72 -23.45 15.20
N GLU A 24 -20.23 -24.66 15.48
CA GLU A 24 -20.50 -25.35 16.75
C GLU A 24 -20.00 -24.56 17.97
N LEU A 25 -18.85 -23.89 17.84
CA LEU A 25 -18.33 -23.02 18.90
C LEU A 25 -19.27 -21.84 19.19
N GLU A 26 -19.78 -21.17 18.16
CA GLU A 26 -20.73 -20.05 18.32
C GLU A 26 -22.06 -20.52 18.92
N GLU A 27 -22.51 -21.72 18.58
CA GLU A 27 -23.71 -22.31 19.20
C GLU A 27 -23.52 -22.63 20.68
N ILE A 28 -22.34 -23.09 21.10
CA ILE A 28 -22.00 -23.28 22.51
C ILE A 28 -22.04 -21.94 23.24
N ILE A 29 -21.42 -20.90 22.68
CA ILE A 29 -21.40 -19.55 23.28
C ILE A 29 -22.84 -19.03 23.48
N LYS A 30 -23.70 -19.17 22.48
CA LYS A 30 -25.10 -18.72 22.55
C LYS A 30 -25.94 -19.51 23.57
N LYS A 31 -25.61 -20.78 23.81
CA LYS A 31 -26.28 -21.60 24.84
C LYS A 31 -25.99 -21.14 26.25
N GLU A 32 -24.85 -20.49 26.47
CA GLU A 32 -24.48 -19.85 27.74
C GLU A 32 -25.12 -18.45 27.91
N GLU A 33 -26.19 -18.16 27.16
CA GLU A 33 -26.96 -16.91 27.19
C GLU A 33 -26.18 -15.65 26.78
N PHE A 34 -24.95 -15.78 26.26
CA PHE A 34 -24.28 -14.67 25.60
C PHE A 34 -25.01 -14.32 24.29
N ASN A 35 -25.15 -13.02 24.03
CA ASN A 35 -25.71 -12.41 22.83
C ASN A 35 -24.63 -11.69 21.98
N PRO A 36 -23.68 -12.40 21.33
CA PRO A 36 -22.77 -11.77 20.37
C PRO A 36 -23.53 -11.11 19.22
N PRO A 37 -23.14 -9.91 18.75
CA PRO A 37 -21.89 -9.19 19.09
C PRO A 37 -22.04 -8.18 20.24
N GLU A 38 -23.19 -8.10 20.91
CA GLU A 38 -23.44 -7.12 21.98
C GLU A 38 -22.64 -7.45 23.24
N ASP A 39 -22.55 -8.74 23.55
CA ASP A 39 -21.78 -9.22 24.69
C ASP A 39 -20.30 -9.45 24.37
N ILE A 40 -19.44 -9.05 25.30
CA ILE A 40 -18.01 -9.39 25.29
C ILE A 40 -17.85 -10.79 25.87
N VAL A 41 -17.61 -11.79 25.01
CA VAL A 41 -17.42 -13.18 25.44
C VAL A 41 -15.97 -13.39 25.94
N PRO A 42 -15.73 -13.64 27.23
CA PRO A 42 -14.37 -13.69 27.80
C PRO A 42 -13.72 -15.07 27.61
N ILE A 43 -13.50 -15.49 26.36
CA ILE A 43 -12.84 -16.78 26.08
C ILE A 43 -11.33 -16.66 26.31
N PRO A 44 -10.74 -17.41 27.26
CA PRO A 44 -9.32 -17.28 27.60
C PRO A 44 -8.39 -17.78 26.48
N LYS A 45 -8.87 -18.71 25.65
CA LYS A 45 -8.12 -19.31 24.56
C LYS A 45 -8.65 -18.83 23.21
N LYS A 46 -7.80 -18.13 22.46
CA LYS A 46 -8.12 -17.61 21.12
C LYS A 46 -7.58 -18.51 20.02
N ILE A 47 -8.27 -18.53 18.89
CA ILE A 47 -7.78 -19.20 17.66
C ILE A 47 -6.47 -18.51 17.25
N LYS A 48 -5.42 -19.30 17.10
CA LYS A 48 -4.12 -18.80 16.63
C LYS A 48 -4.16 -18.64 15.13
N PHE A 49 -3.68 -17.50 14.65
CA PHE A 49 -3.49 -17.31 13.22
C PHE A 49 -2.44 -18.30 12.67
N PRO A 50 -2.62 -18.84 11.45
CA PRO A 50 -1.66 -19.77 10.89
C PRO A 50 -0.25 -19.17 10.76
N ARG A 51 0.75 -19.96 11.13
CA ARG A 51 2.17 -19.59 10.99
C ARG A 51 2.58 -19.62 9.52
N GLY A 52 3.57 -18.81 9.18
CA GLY A 52 4.21 -18.81 7.86
C GLY A 52 3.47 -18.02 6.77
N TYR A 53 2.29 -17.46 7.06
CA TYR A 53 1.60 -16.59 6.11
C TYR A 53 2.13 -15.15 6.13
N PHE A 54 2.36 -14.60 7.33
CA PHE A 54 2.90 -13.26 7.48
C PHE A 54 4.39 -13.22 7.15
N ARG A 55 4.78 -12.26 6.32
CA ARG A 55 6.20 -11.99 6.09
C ARG A 55 6.82 -11.48 7.39
N LYS A 56 8.06 -11.92 7.66
CA LYS A 56 8.86 -11.38 8.76
C LYS A 56 9.26 -9.94 8.45
N ILE A 57 9.41 -9.12 9.50
CA ILE A 57 9.78 -7.70 9.35
C ILE A 57 11.11 -7.55 8.61
N ASP A 58 12.14 -8.32 8.94
CA ASP A 58 13.44 -8.27 8.24
C ASP A 58 13.31 -8.58 6.74
N THR A 59 12.43 -9.53 6.39
CA THR A 59 12.14 -9.85 4.98
C THR A 59 11.46 -8.66 4.28
N ILE A 60 10.55 -7.96 4.97
CA ILE A 60 9.90 -6.76 4.44
C ILE A 60 10.93 -5.64 4.25
N TYR A 61 11.76 -5.36 5.26
CA TYR A 61 12.83 -4.37 5.20
C TYR A 61 13.76 -4.60 4.01
N SER A 62 14.29 -5.81 3.87
CA SER A 62 15.20 -6.16 2.78
C SER A 62 14.52 -6.12 1.40
N LYS A 63 13.29 -6.64 1.29
CA LYS A 63 12.55 -6.68 0.01
C LYS A 63 12.12 -5.30 -0.45
N TYR A 64 11.64 -4.47 0.48
CA TYR A 64 11.15 -3.12 0.20
C TYR A 64 12.20 -2.03 0.42
N LYS A 65 13.43 -2.41 0.77
CA LYS A 65 14.58 -1.49 0.96
C LYS A 65 14.28 -0.36 1.96
N LEU A 66 13.51 -0.66 3.00
CA LEU A 66 13.06 0.35 3.98
C LEU A 66 14.21 0.93 4.80
N ASP A 67 15.34 0.24 4.90
CA ASP A 67 16.57 0.75 5.54
C ASP A 67 17.09 2.05 4.93
N LEU A 68 16.72 2.33 3.68
CA LEU A 68 17.16 3.51 2.96
C LEU A 68 16.31 4.75 3.23
N PHE A 69 15.21 4.62 3.97
CA PHE A 69 14.40 5.76 4.39
C PHE A 69 15.21 6.59 5.40
N ASP A 70 15.10 7.91 5.29
CA ASP A 70 15.70 8.84 6.25
C ASP A 70 14.98 8.77 7.61
N ASP A 71 13.64 8.77 7.58
CA ASP A 71 12.81 8.57 8.77
C ASP A 71 12.66 7.06 9.10
N LYS A 72 13.31 6.65 10.20
CA LYS A 72 13.27 5.26 10.70
C LYS A 72 11.93 4.89 11.33
N ASN A 73 11.18 5.84 11.89
CA ASN A 73 9.86 5.57 12.42
C ASN A 73 8.87 5.34 11.28
N LEU A 74 8.94 6.16 10.23
CA LEU A 74 8.17 5.92 9.01
C LEU A 74 8.50 4.57 8.38
N ALA A 75 9.79 4.20 8.32
CA ALA A 75 10.21 2.89 7.81
C ALA A 75 9.58 1.73 8.59
N ARG A 76 9.58 1.80 9.94
CA ARG A 76 8.94 0.80 10.80
C ARG A 76 7.44 0.74 10.58
N ASN A 77 6.78 1.89 10.52
CA ASN A 77 5.34 1.98 10.29
C ASN A 77 4.95 1.40 8.93
N VAL A 78 5.72 1.69 7.88
CA VAL A 78 5.54 1.09 6.55
C VAL A 78 5.75 -0.43 6.60
N ALA A 79 6.76 -0.92 7.33
CA ALA A 79 6.99 -2.36 7.47
C ALA A 79 5.81 -3.07 8.15
N TYR A 80 5.30 -2.51 9.25
CA TYR A 80 4.13 -3.03 9.96
C TYR A 80 2.87 -2.96 9.10
N ALA A 81 2.67 -1.87 8.36
CA ALA A 81 1.53 -1.73 7.46
C ALA A 81 1.60 -2.71 6.28
N ILE A 82 2.78 -2.97 5.72
CA ILE A 82 2.98 -4.05 4.72
C ILE A 82 2.65 -5.41 5.34
N GLN A 83 3.05 -5.68 6.58
CA GLN A 83 2.66 -6.93 7.26
C GLN A 83 1.15 -7.00 7.49
N TYR A 84 0.50 -5.88 7.81
CA TYR A 84 -0.96 -5.78 7.88
C TYR A 84 -1.62 -6.07 6.52
N THR A 85 -1.00 -5.68 5.39
CA THR A 85 -1.51 -6.10 4.07
C THR A 85 -1.47 -7.63 3.87
N ASP A 86 -0.56 -8.35 4.54
CA ASP A 86 -0.61 -9.82 4.54
C ASP A 86 -1.87 -10.29 5.27
N PHE A 87 -2.18 -9.76 6.45
CA PHE A 87 -3.43 -10.07 7.15
C PHE A 87 -4.67 -9.80 6.29
N LEU A 88 -4.76 -8.62 5.68
CA LEU A 88 -5.86 -8.30 4.77
C LEU A 88 -5.94 -9.30 3.61
N ASN A 89 -4.80 -9.67 3.02
CA ASN A 89 -4.75 -10.63 1.93
C ASN A 89 -5.17 -12.04 2.37
N TYR A 90 -4.80 -12.46 3.58
CA TYR A 90 -5.23 -13.75 4.13
C TYR A 90 -6.74 -13.79 4.20
N ILE A 91 -7.32 -12.78 4.85
CA ILE A 91 -8.74 -12.71 5.13
C ILE A 91 -9.51 -12.66 3.80
N LEU A 92 -9.18 -11.72 2.90
CA LEU A 92 -9.85 -11.59 1.59
C LEU A 92 -9.85 -12.86 0.73
N ASN A 93 -8.81 -13.70 0.83
CA ASN A 93 -8.70 -14.91 0.00
C ASN A 93 -9.13 -16.19 0.71
N ARG A 94 -9.43 -16.17 2.02
CA ARG A 94 -9.73 -17.37 2.82
C ARG A 94 -11.01 -17.29 3.62
N THR A 95 -11.67 -16.15 3.64
CA THR A 95 -12.97 -16.00 4.28
C THR A 95 -13.99 -15.58 3.24
N ASN A 96 -15.10 -16.31 3.18
CA ASN A 96 -16.26 -15.86 2.44
C ASN A 96 -17.03 -14.89 3.32
N PHE A 97 -16.89 -13.59 3.07
CA PHE A 97 -17.78 -12.58 3.66
C PHE A 97 -19.15 -12.52 2.98
N GLY A 98 -19.44 -13.53 2.13
CA GLY A 98 -20.55 -13.58 1.22
C GLY A 98 -20.16 -13.10 -0.18
N ASN A 99 -20.42 -13.95 -1.18
CA ASN A 99 -20.57 -13.49 -2.56
C ASN A 99 -21.90 -12.73 -2.74
N ASP A 100 -22.87 -12.99 -1.85
CA ASP A 100 -24.17 -12.31 -1.67
C ASP A 100 -24.42 -11.88 -0.20
N GLY A 101 -23.40 -11.91 0.66
CA GLY A 101 -23.53 -11.75 2.10
C GLY A 101 -22.94 -10.44 2.60
N LEU A 102 -23.62 -9.89 3.62
CA LEU A 102 -23.27 -8.81 4.54
C LEU A 102 -22.48 -7.62 3.93
N SER A 103 -23.03 -6.42 4.08
CA SER A 103 -22.40 -5.13 3.72
C SER A 103 -20.94 -4.97 4.17
N ILE A 104 -20.52 -5.74 5.17
CA ILE A 104 -19.14 -5.82 5.67
C ILE A 104 -18.11 -6.21 4.61
N GLY A 105 -18.42 -7.11 3.65
CA GLY A 105 -17.43 -7.56 2.67
C GLY A 105 -16.94 -6.42 1.76
N SER A 106 -17.86 -5.57 1.33
CA SER A 106 -17.55 -4.39 0.51
C SER A 106 -16.82 -3.30 1.31
N ILE A 107 -17.22 -3.07 2.56
CA ILE A 107 -16.52 -2.16 3.49
C ILE A 107 -15.10 -2.67 3.76
N PHE A 108 -14.93 -3.96 3.97
CA PHE A 108 -13.63 -4.57 4.23
C PHE A 108 -12.70 -4.43 3.02
N ARG A 109 -13.19 -4.73 1.81
CA ARG A 109 -12.43 -4.51 0.56
C ARG A 109 -12.03 -3.05 0.38
N LYS A 110 -12.95 -2.11 0.63
CA LYS A 110 -12.65 -0.68 0.60
C LYS A 110 -11.51 -0.34 1.56
N ASN A 111 -11.63 -0.70 2.83
CA ASN A 111 -10.59 -0.44 3.83
C ASN A 111 -9.26 -1.12 3.48
N ALA A 112 -9.30 -2.32 2.89
CA ALA A 112 -8.09 -3.01 2.45
C ALA A 112 -7.38 -2.28 1.30
N ILE A 113 -8.13 -1.79 0.31
CA ILE A 113 -7.60 -0.97 -0.79
C ILE A 113 -6.99 0.32 -0.23
N ILE A 114 -7.73 1.04 0.61
CA ILE A 114 -7.28 2.29 1.24
C ILE A 114 -5.99 2.07 2.05
N SER A 115 -5.94 0.99 2.83
CA SER A 115 -4.77 0.64 3.63
C SER A 115 -3.54 0.43 2.76
N VAL A 116 -3.66 -0.36 1.69
CA VAL A 116 -2.55 -0.62 0.76
C VAL A 116 -2.12 0.67 0.04
N THR A 117 -3.08 1.49 -0.42
CA THR A 117 -2.78 2.77 -1.07
C THR A 117 -2.06 3.74 -0.14
N THR A 118 -2.45 3.79 1.13
CA THR A 118 -1.76 4.64 2.14
C THR A 118 -0.31 4.21 2.34
N VAL A 119 -0.02 2.90 2.29
CA VAL A 119 1.35 2.38 2.31
C VAL A 119 2.13 2.81 1.06
N ILE A 120 1.51 2.75 -0.12
CA ILE A 120 2.13 3.19 -1.37
C ILE A 120 2.49 4.68 -1.29
N GLU A 121 1.56 5.51 -0.82
CA GLU A 121 1.76 6.95 -0.66
C GLU A 121 2.93 7.28 0.30
N ALA A 122 2.93 6.65 1.49
CA ALA A 122 4.02 6.82 2.45
C ALA A 122 5.37 6.38 1.88
N TYR A 123 5.39 5.25 1.16
CA TYR A 123 6.59 4.72 0.54
C TYR A 123 7.16 5.66 -0.53
N LEU A 124 6.31 6.15 -1.44
CA LEU A 124 6.73 7.07 -2.50
C LEU A 124 7.22 8.40 -1.95
N SER A 125 6.55 8.92 -0.92
CA SER A 125 6.91 10.17 -0.26
C SER A 125 8.29 10.09 0.39
N ALA A 126 8.54 9.02 1.16
CA ALA A 126 9.82 8.79 1.81
C ALA A 126 10.96 8.62 0.79
N MET A 127 10.70 7.91 -0.31
CA MET A 127 11.68 7.77 -1.40
C MET A 127 12.01 9.12 -2.03
N LEU A 128 10.98 9.91 -2.33
CA LEU A 128 11.19 11.18 -3.02
C LEU A 128 11.95 12.18 -2.13
N GLU A 129 11.62 12.22 -0.84
CA GLU A 129 12.38 12.99 0.15
C GLU A 129 13.86 12.58 0.14
N LYS A 130 14.15 11.26 0.18
CA LYS A 130 15.52 10.75 0.11
C LYS A 130 16.26 11.21 -1.14
N VAL A 131 15.61 11.20 -2.31
CA VAL A 131 16.21 11.64 -3.58
C VAL A 131 16.51 13.12 -3.54
N VAL A 132 15.50 13.93 -3.22
CA VAL A 132 15.59 15.38 -3.22
C VAL A 132 16.68 15.81 -2.24
N ASN A 133 16.71 15.24 -1.03
CA ASN A 133 17.76 15.53 -0.07
C ASN A 133 19.15 15.15 -0.62
N ASN A 134 19.33 13.94 -1.16
CA ASN A 134 20.63 13.55 -1.70
C ASN A 134 21.07 14.39 -2.91
N CYS A 135 20.16 14.69 -3.84
CA CYS A 135 20.46 15.46 -5.04
C CYS A 135 20.83 16.90 -4.71
N TYR A 136 20.23 17.52 -3.70
CA TYR A 136 20.54 18.92 -3.36
C TYR A 136 21.65 19.06 -2.30
N SER A 137 21.77 18.13 -1.36
CA SER A 137 22.81 18.19 -0.33
C SER A 137 24.19 17.78 -0.85
N ASN A 138 24.27 16.81 -1.77
CA ASN A 138 25.56 16.26 -2.23
C ASN A 138 26.00 16.75 -3.62
N CYS A 139 25.10 17.33 -4.44
CA CYS A 139 25.51 17.90 -5.73
C CYS A 139 25.92 19.38 -5.55
N LYS A 140 27.13 19.62 -5.02
CA LYS A 140 27.69 20.99 -4.93
C LYS A 140 27.66 21.73 -6.29
N ASN A 141 27.73 20.97 -7.39
CA ASN A 141 27.50 21.45 -8.74
C ASN A 141 26.45 20.59 -9.42
N PHE A 142 25.16 20.95 -9.29
CA PHE A 142 24.09 20.32 -10.05
C PHE A 142 24.48 20.25 -11.52
N SER A 143 25.07 21.32 -12.07
CA SER A 143 25.64 21.45 -13.42
C SER A 143 26.47 20.23 -13.86
N SER A 144 27.18 19.59 -12.93
CA SER A 144 28.12 18.50 -13.18
C SER A 144 27.57 17.08 -12.95
N CYS A 145 26.35 16.91 -12.39
CA CYS A 145 25.74 15.58 -12.25
C CYS A 145 25.10 15.11 -13.57
N ASN A 146 25.47 13.90 -13.98
CA ASN A 146 25.00 13.23 -15.19
C ASN A 146 23.83 12.25 -14.95
N SER A 147 23.15 12.33 -13.80
CA SER A 147 21.95 11.53 -13.58
C SER A 147 20.79 12.11 -14.38
N ASN A 148 19.96 11.23 -14.94
CA ASN A 148 18.78 11.66 -15.69
C ASN A 148 17.85 12.47 -14.80
N ILE A 149 17.77 12.15 -13.51
CA ILE A 149 16.97 12.89 -12.53
C ILE A 149 17.51 14.30 -12.32
N ALA A 150 18.82 14.46 -12.12
CA ALA A 150 19.42 15.78 -11.93
C ALA A 150 19.29 16.65 -13.19
N ILE A 151 19.47 16.05 -14.37
CA ILE A 151 19.28 16.72 -15.66
C ILE A 151 17.81 17.14 -15.84
N SER A 152 16.86 16.23 -15.58
CA SER A 152 15.42 16.53 -15.63
C SER A 152 15.02 17.65 -14.68
N ILE A 153 15.56 17.67 -13.46
CA ILE A 153 15.32 18.74 -12.48
C ILE A 153 15.81 20.09 -13.01
N LYS A 154 16.97 20.17 -13.67
CA LYS A 154 17.46 21.42 -14.27
C LYS A 154 16.57 21.90 -15.41
N ASN A 155 16.23 20.97 -16.31
CA ASN A 155 15.60 21.32 -17.59
C ASN A 155 14.11 21.63 -17.42
N LYS A 156 13.44 21.03 -16.42
CA LYS A 156 12.01 21.24 -16.15
C LYS A 156 11.83 22.19 -14.96
N LYS A 157 11.55 23.48 -15.24
CA LYS A 157 11.24 24.50 -14.21
C LYS A 157 10.19 24.03 -13.18
N GLY A 158 9.17 23.29 -13.62
CA GLY A 158 8.14 22.71 -12.74
C GLY A 158 8.68 21.65 -11.76
N LEU A 159 9.57 20.78 -12.23
CA LEU A 159 10.17 19.72 -11.41
C LEU A 159 11.12 20.32 -10.36
N ASN A 160 11.90 21.34 -10.72
CA ASN A 160 12.74 22.08 -9.76
C ASN A 160 11.91 22.77 -8.67
N LYS A 161 10.77 23.35 -9.01
CA LYS A 161 9.86 23.97 -8.01
C LYS A 161 9.32 22.92 -7.04
N LYS A 162 8.86 21.77 -7.54
CA LYS A 162 8.38 20.64 -6.73
C LYS A 162 9.50 20.12 -5.82
N ALA A 163 10.68 19.85 -6.36
CA ALA A 163 11.82 19.36 -5.59
C ALA A 163 12.26 20.37 -4.51
N ASN A 164 12.28 21.67 -4.80
CA ASN A 164 12.59 22.69 -3.81
C ASN A 164 11.57 22.77 -2.68
N LYS A 165 10.27 22.60 -2.99
CA LYS A 165 9.20 22.56 -1.98
C LYS A 165 9.42 21.39 -1.01
N ILE A 166 9.73 20.20 -1.54
CA ILE A 166 10.03 18.99 -0.76
C ILE A 166 11.27 19.22 0.11
N ARG A 167 12.34 19.76 -0.48
CA ARG A 167 13.60 20.03 0.23
C ARG A 167 13.44 21.00 1.40
N LYS A 168 12.68 22.07 1.21
CA LYS A 168 12.49 23.12 2.23
C LYS A 168 11.67 22.65 3.43
N LYS A 169 11.19 21.40 3.45
CA LYS A 169 10.41 20.79 4.53
C LYS A 169 9.17 21.60 4.93
N GLU A 170 8.61 22.40 4.02
CA GLU A 170 7.36 23.14 4.27
C GLU A 170 6.15 22.20 4.39
N GLY A 171 6.30 20.90 4.12
CA GLY A 171 5.33 19.86 4.38
C GLY A 171 5.75 18.50 3.80
N PHE A 172 5.02 17.45 4.16
CA PHE A 172 5.14 16.12 3.55
C PHE A 172 4.70 16.19 2.08
N PRO A 173 5.44 15.60 1.12
CA PRO A 173 5.06 15.65 -0.28
C PRO A 173 3.71 14.97 -0.49
N LEU A 174 2.82 15.60 -1.24
CA LEU A 174 1.52 15.02 -1.54
C LEU A 174 1.69 13.84 -2.52
N PHE A 175 0.79 12.86 -2.44
CA PHE A 175 0.84 11.69 -3.32
C PHE A 175 0.88 12.08 -4.81
N LYS A 176 0.06 13.06 -5.24
CA LYS A 176 0.07 13.56 -6.63
C LYS A 176 1.41 14.18 -7.02
N GLU A 177 2.02 14.96 -6.13
CA GLU A 177 3.33 15.56 -6.37
C GLU A 177 4.40 14.48 -6.55
N CYS A 178 4.31 13.39 -5.78
CA CYS A 178 5.20 12.24 -5.92
C CYS A 178 5.03 11.54 -7.27
N MET A 179 3.80 11.24 -7.66
CA MET A 179 3.51 10.57 -8.93
C MET A 179 3.97 11.42 -10.12
N ASP A 180 3.66 12.71 -10.11
CA ASP A 180 4.08 13.62 -11.17
C ASP A 180 5.60 13.68 -11.28
N PHE A 181 6.31 13.77 -10.14
CA PHE A 181 7.77 13.78 -10.14
C PHE A 181 8.32 12.51 -10.78
N LEU A 182 7.79 11.34 -10.41
CA LEU A 182 8.27 10.06 -10.92
C LEU A 182 8.02 9.92 -12.42
N LEU A 183 6.86 10.38 -12.91
CA LEU A 183 6.54 10.41 -14.34
C LEU A 183 7.47 11.38 -15.07
N ASP A 184 7.62 12.60 -14.56
CA ASP A 184 8.49 13.63 -15.13
C ASP A 184 9.96 13.22 -15.20
N ALA A 185 10.40 12.40 -14.24
CA ALA A 185 11.74 11.84 -14.15
C ALA A 185 11.92 10.54 -14.96
N ASN A 186 10.89 10.09 -15.70
CA ASN A 186 10.87 8.84 -16.47
C ASN A 186 11.16 7.59 -15.61
N LEU A 187 10.74 7.58 -14.35
CA LEU A 187 10.90 6.45 -13.43
C LEU A 187 9.69 5.51 -13.43
N ILE A 188 8.55 6.01 -13.91
CA ILE A 188 7.32 5.28 -14.14
C ILE A 188 6.77 5.67 -15.52
N ASP A 189 5.99 4.78 -16.12
CA ASP A 189 5.25 5.05 -17.35
C ASP A 189 3.86 5.64 -17.05
N GLU A 190 3.20 6.17 -18.08
CA GLU A 190 1.84 6.73 -17.98
C GLU A 190 0.82 5.69 -17.51
N ASN A 191 0.98 4.44 -17.92
CA ASN A 191 0.09 3.36 -17.51
C ASN A 191 0.11 3.16 -15.99
N PHE A 192 1.31 3.11 -15.39
CA PHE A 192 1.46 2.96 -13.96
C PHE A 192 1.08 4.22 -13.21
N TYR A 193 1.35 5.40 -13.76
CA TYR A 193 0.83 6.66 -13.23
C TYR A 193 -0.69 6.64 -13.11
N ASN A 194 -1.41 6.24 -14.17
CA ASN A 194 -2.87 6.17 -14.18
C ASN A 194 -3.42 5.17 -13.17
N VAL A 195 -2.73 4.04 -12.96
CA VAL A 195 -3.06 3.08 -11.91
C VAL A 195 -2.93 3.73 -10.53
N LEU A 196 -1.81 4.40 -10.25
CA LEU A 196 -1.60 5.06 -8.96
C LEU A 196 -2.59 6.21 -8.73
N ASP A 197 -2.93 6.99 -9.76
CA ASP A 197 -3.89 8.08 -9.68
C ASP A 197 -5.29 7.56 -9.35
N ARG A 198 -5.72 6.46 -9.99
CA ARG A 198 -6.97 5.77 -9.66
C ARG A 198 -6.96 5.26 -8.21
N LEU A 199 -5.87 4.66 -7.76
CA LEU A 199 -5.75 4.19 -6.37
C LEU A 199 -5.82 5.34 -5.37
N ARG A 200 -5.18 6.47 -5.67
CA ARG A 200 -5.29 7.71 -4.88
C ARG A 200 -6.75 8.17 -4.79
N ASP A 201 -7.49 8.12 -5.89
CA ASP A 201 -8.90 8.51 -5.90
C ASP A 201 -9.73 7.57 -5.00
N TYR A 202 -9.52 6.25 -5.06
CA TYR A 202 -10.15 5.31 -4.11
C TYR A 202 -9.81 5.64 -2.64
N ARG A 203 -8.56 6.02 -2.35
CA ARG A 203 -8.13 6.44 -1.01
C ARG A 203 -8.81 7.73 -0.55
N ASN A 204 -9.03 8.68 -1.46
CA ASN A 204 -9.70 9.95 -1.15
C ASN A 204 -11.20 9.77 -0.92
N HIS A 205 -11.82 8.73 -1.50
CA HIS A 205 -13.21 8.36 -1.25
C HIS A 205 -13.36 7.48 0.02
N ILE A 206 -12.62 7.75 1.10
CA ILE A 206 -12.71 6.97 2.35
C ILE A 206 -14.09 7.06 3.02
N HIS A 207 -14.81 8.16 2.81
CA HIS A 207 -16.07 8.43 3.48
C HIS A 207 -17.21 7.51 2.99
N ILE A 208 -18.18 7.22 3.87
CA ILE A 208 -19.43 6.52 3.52
C ILE A 208 -20.26 7.35 2.51
N GLN A 209 -20.14 8.66 2.64
CA GLN A 209 -20.77 9.66 1.79
C GLN A 209 -19.85 10.86 1.64
N TYR A 210 -19.92 11.54 0.52
CA TYR A 210 -19.23 12.81 0.33
C TYR A 210 -20.06 13.74 -0.55
N VAL A 211 -19.78 15.03 -0.44
CA VAL A 211 -20.38 16.05 -1.31
C VAL A 211 -19.38 16.36 -2.40
N GLU A 212 -19.74 16.08 -3.65
CA GLU A 212 -18.91 16.45 -4.79
C GLU A 212 -18.91 17.99 -4.90
N LYS A 213 -17.76 18.64 -4.61
CA LYS A 213 -17.65 20.11 -4.52
C LYS A 213 -18.22 20.84 -5.74
N ASN A 214 -18.07 20.24 -6.92
CA ASN A 214 -18.50 20.85 -8.18
C ASN A 214 -20.01 20.73 -8.44
N LYS A 215 -20.69 19.73 -7.85
CA LYS A 215 -22.11 19.47 -8.10
C LYS A 215 -23.02 19.74 -6.90
N LYS A 216 -22.45 19.91 -5.69
CA LYS A 216 -23.19 19.96 -4.42
C LYS A 216 -24.15 18.77 -4.23
N VAL A 217 -23.90 17.66 -4.94
CA VAL A 217 -24.69 16.43 -4.84
C VAL A 217 -24.05 15.53 -3.79
N ARG A 218 -24.88 14.99 -2.90
CA ARG A 218 -24.50 13.94 -1.94
C ARG A 218 -24.33 12.64 -2.71
N ILE A 219 -23.09 12.17 -2.80
CA ILE A 219 -22.77 10.86 -3.39
C ILE A 219 -22.68 9.84 -2.25
N ARG A 220 -23.39 8.72 -2.42
CA ARG A 220 -23.28 7.55 -1.55
C ARG A 220 -22.24 6.62 -2.18
N ASP A 221 -21.14 6.39 -1.49
CA ASP A 221 -19.97 5.70 -2.05
C ASP A 221 -20.17 4.18 -2.22
N PHE A 222 -21.31 3.67 -1.75
CA PHE A 222 -21.72 2.26 -1.83
C PHE A 222 -22.56 1.92 -3.07
N GLY A 223 -22.71 2.84 -4.02
CA GLY A 223 -23.38 2.57 -5.29
C GLY A 223 -22.44 1.88 -6.29
N GLY A 224 -22.73 0.63 -6.65
CA GLY A 224 -21.99 -0.13 -7.67
C GLY A 224 -20.76 -0.87 -7.12
N ASN A 225 -20.39 -1.99 -7.75
CA ASN A 225 -19.27 -2.88 -7.37
C ASN A 225 -17.85 -2.24 -7.53
N ALA A 226 -17.71 -0.97 -7.17
CA ALA A 226 -16.50 -0.16 -7.34
C ALA A 226 -15.30 -0.67 -6.52
N TYR A 227 -15.56 -1.32 -5.38
CA TYR A 227 -14.55 -1.88 -4.49
C TYR A 227 -14.56 -3.42 -4.56
N ASN A 228 -13.77 -3.96 -5.48
CA ASN A 228 -13.71 -5.40 -5.74
C ASN A 228 -12.28 -5.95 -5.64
N ILE A 229 -12.16 -7.28 -5.70
CA ILE A 229 -10.88 -7.99 -5.54
C ILE A 229 -9.87 -7.63 -6.64
N LYS A 230 -10.33 -7.25 -7.84
CA LYS A 230 -9.45 -6.82 -8.95
C LYS A 230 -8.71 -5.53 -8.58
N ILE A 231 -9.40 -4.55 -8.01
CA ILE A 231 -8.80 -3.29 -7.53
C ILE A 231 -7.84 -3.55 -6.37
N TYR A 232 -8.21 -4.42 -5.43
CA TYR A 232 -7.32 -4.80 -4.34
C TYR A 232 -6.02 -5.45 -4.86
N ASN A 233 -6.13 -6.40 -5.78
CA ASN A 233 -4.97 -7.05 -6.41
C ASN A 233 -4.11 -6.04 -7.17
N GLU A 234 -4.72 -5.04 -7.82
CA GLU A 234 -4.00 -3.95 -8.46
C GLU A 234 -3.21 -3.09 -7.45
N ALA A 235 -3.79 -2.78 -6.29
CA ALA A 235 -3.09 -2.07 -5.21
C ALA A 235 -1.90 -2.90 -4.71
N ILE A 236 -2.08 -4.19 -4.45
CA ILE A 236 -1.01 -5.11 -4.02
C ILE A 236 0.11 -5.20 -5.06
N ASN A 237 -0.25 -5.31 -6.35
CA ASN A 237 0.73 -5.37 -7.43
C ASN A 237 1.48 -4.04 -7.57
N SER A 238 0.81 -2.90 -7.38
CA SER A 238 1.43 -1.58 -7.39
C SER A 238 2.45 -1.44 -6.25
N LEU A 239 2.08 -1.84 -5.03
CA LEU A 239 2.99 -1.91 -3.89
C LEU A 239 4.21 -2.81 -4.18
N ARG A 240 4.01 -3.97 -4.81
CA ARG A 240 5.10 -4.90 -5.18
C ARG A 240 6.06 -4.34 -6.24
N ARG A 241 5.63 -3.38 -7.06
CA ARG A 241 6.49 -2.74 -8.08
C ARG A 241 7.43 -1.68 -7.50
N LEU A 242 7.07 -1.06 -6.38
CA LEU A 242 7.81 0.08 -5.81
C LEU A 242 9.30 -0.21 -5.54
N PRO A 243 9.72 -1.39 -5.04
CA PRO A 243 11.14 -1.66 -4.81
C PRO A 243 11.99 -1.60 -6.08
N LYS A 244 11.44 -1.99 -7.24
CA LYS A 244 12.14 -1.89 -8.53
C LYS A 244 12.33 -0.43 -8.93
N ILE A 245 11.28 0.39 -8.79
CA ILE A 245 11.34 1.84 -9.05
C ILE A 245 12.41 2.46 -8.15
N PHE A 246 12.45 2.06 -6.88
CA PHE A 246 13.44 2.55 -5.95
C PHE A 246 14.87 2.13 -6.30
N GLN A 247 15.06 0.92 -6.80
CA GLN A 247 16.37 0.50 -7.27
C GLN A 247 16.85 1.34 -8.46
N THR A 248 15.98 1.64 -9.43
CA THR A 248 16.29 2.54 -10.54
C THR A 248 16.67 3.93 -10.03
N LEU A 249 15.87 4.46 -9.10
CA LEU A 249 16.10 5.75 -8.48
C LEU A 249 17.46 5.82 -7.75
N ARG A 250 17.81 4.77 -7.01
CA ARG A 250 19.12 4.66 -6.34
C ARG A 250 20.27 4.64 -7.34
N ASN A 251 20.13 3.89 -8.44
CA ASN A 251 21.13 3.85 -9.50
C ASN A 251 21.35 5.25 -10.09
N GLU A 252 20.27 5.99 -10.33
CA GLU A 252 20.36 7.38 -10.79
C GLU A 252 21.06 8.30 -9.78
N ILE A 253 20.73 8.21 -8.48
CA ILE A 253 21.42 9.01 -7.45
C ILE A 253 22.92 8.67 -7.39
N SER A 254 23.29 7.40 -7.53
CA SER A 254 24.70 6.98 -7.42
C SER A 254 25.60 7.65 -8.47
N LYS A 255 25.04 7.97 -9.65
CA LYS A 255 25.74 8.73 -10.71
C LYS A 255 26.12 10.15 -10.28
N CYS A 256 25.40 10.74 -9.32
CA CYS A 256 25.75 12.06 -8.77
C CYS A 256 26.86 12.01 -7.71
N LYS A 257 27.07 10.85 -7.05
CA LYS A 257 28.07 10.69 -5.99
C LYS A 257 29.47 10.34 -6.52
N TYR A 258 29.58 9.87 -7.76
CA TYR A 258 30.83 9.41 -8.38
C TYR A 258 31.71 10.54 -8.98
N LYS A 259 31.74 11.73 -8.35
CA LYS A 259 32.76 12.75 -8.62
C LYS A 259 33.46 13.17 -7.34
N GLU A 260 34.13 12.22 -6.71
CA GLU A 260 35.27 12.49 -5.85
C GLU A 260 36.46 11.73 -6.44
N GLY A 261 37.49 12.46 -6.89
CA GLY A 261 38.78 11.89 -7.28
C GLY A 261 39.10 11.90 -8.78
N ARG A 262 39.37 13.08 -9.34
CA ARG A 262 40.55 13.31 -10.19
C ARG A 262 41.09 14.70 -9.89
#